data_AF-A0A498Q2V5-F1
#
_entry.id   AF-A0A498Q2V5-F1
#
_cell.length_a   1.000
_cell.length_b   1.000
_cell.length_c   1.000
_cell.angle_alpha   90.00
_cell.angle_beta   90.00
_cell.angle_gamma   90.00
#
_symmetry.space_group_name_H-M   'P 1'
#
loop_
_entity.id
_entity.type
_entity.pdbx_description
1 polymer ?
#
loop_
_entity_poly.entity_id
_entity_poly.type
_entity_poly.pdbx_seq_one_letter_code
_entity_poly.pdbx_strand_id
1 'polypeptide(L)'
;MAVGDGISIIRVCDRVVVPLQISCGKCRECRRGTTGSCNSVPLMAMYGMGPLAGLDGGGFMADLVPVPYADAMLVAVPASINPSDPIAIASLSGNIPDAWRAVGPFKNDLSGSSPPTVGS
;
A
#
# COMPACT_ATOMS: atom_id res chain seq x y z
N MET A 1 7.60 -19.61 4.32
CA MET A 1 6.92 -18.36 4.70
C MET A 1 7.12 -18.17 6.19
N ALA A 2 7.59 -17.00 6.63
CA ALA A 2 7.85 -16.73 8.04
C ALA A 2 7.31 -15.35 8.39
N VAL A 3 6.82 -15.22 9.62
CA VAL A 3 6.30 -13.98 10.23
C VAL A 3 7.22 -13.72 11.42
N GLY A 4 7.78 -12.51 11.53
CA GLY A 4 8.68 -12.17 12.64
C GLY A 4 7.97 -12.11 13.99
N ASP A 5 8.70 -12.37 15.08
CA ASP A 5 8.17 -12.53 16.45
C ASP A 5 7.40 -11.31 17.01
N GLY A 6 7.50 -10.15 16.36
CA GLY A 6 6.79 -8.93 16.76
C GLY A 6 5.44 -8.71 16.09
N ILE A 7 5.00 -9.57 15.17
CA ILE A 7 3.79 -9.33 14.36
C ILE A 7 2.55 -9.83 15.11
N SER A 8 1.60 -8.93 15.34
CA SER A 8 0.42 -9.21 16.18
C SER A 8 -0.88 -9.38 15.39
N ILE A 9 -0.92 -8.86 14.15
CA ILE A 9 -2.16 -8.72 13.39
C ILE A 9 -2.33 -9.73 12.25
N ILE A 10 -1.26 -10.44 11.84
CA ILE A 10 -1.26 -11.36 10.68
C ILE A 10 -0.60 -12.68 11.09
N ARG A 11 -1.15 -13.80 10.64
CA ARG A 11 -0.62 -15.15 10.83
C ARG A 11 -0.05 -15.72 9.53
N VAL A 12 0.83 -16.72 9.68
CA VAL A 12 1.28 -17.54 8.54
C VAL A 12 0.04 -18.13 7.84
N CYS A 13 0.03 -18.10 6.51
CA CYS A 13 -1.07 -18.49 5.61
C CYS A 13 -2.20 -17.48 5.43
N ASP A 14 -2.19 -16.32 6.08
CA ASP A 14 -3.16 -15.27 5.78
C ASP A 14 -2.93 -14.69 4.37
N ARG A 15 -4.03 -14.42 3.66
CA ARG A 15 -3.97 -13.70 2.39
C ARG A 15 -3.98 -12.20 2.65
N VAL A 16 -2.91 -11.56 2.24
CA VAL A 16 -2.65 -10.14 2.50
C VAL A 16 -2.29 -9.41 1.23
N VAL A 17 -2.49 -8.10 1.25
CA VAL A 17 -1.94 -7.15 0.30
C VAL A 17 -0.99 -6.22 1.03
N VAL A 18 -0.02 -5.68 0.31
CA VAL A 18 0.97 -4.75 0.84
C VAL A 18 1.01 -3.52 -0.06
N PRO A 19 0.82 -2.31 0.47
CA PRO A 19 0.94 -1.08 -0.31
C PRO A 19 2.31 -0.91 -0.95
N LEU A 20 2.38 -0.29 -2.14
CA LEU A 20 3.63 -0.04 -2.86
C LEU A 20 4.61 0.88 -2.11
N GLN A 21 4.09 1.83 -1.34
CA GLN A 21 4.88 2.81 -0.59
C GLN A 21 5.22 2.30 0.81
N ILE A 22 6.51 2.16 1.11
CA ILE A 22 6.98 1.65 2.39
C ILE A 22 6.69 2.70 3.47
N SER A 23 6.05 2.28 4.56
CA SER A 23 5.72 3.17 5.66
C SER A 23 5.85 2.50 7.02
N CYS A 24 6.26 3.25 8.04
CA CYS A 24 6.52 2.70 9.37
C CYS A 24 5.28 2.61 10.28
N GLY A 25 4.15 3.19 9.86
CA GLY A 25 2.91 3.26 10.65
C GLY A 25 2.96 4.18 11.89
N LYS A 26 4.14 4.60 12.34
CA LYS A 26 4.33 5.23 13.66
C LYS A 26 4.82 6.69 13.62
N CYS A 27 5.44 7.15 12.55
CA CYS A 27 5.91 8.54 12.45
C CYS A 27 4.73 9.53 12.35
N ARG A 28 5.00 10.83 12.51
CA ARG A 28 3.98 11.90 12.42
C ARG A 28 3.16 11.79 11.13
N GLU A 29 3.83 11.48 10.03
CA GLU A 29 3.24 11.47 8.69
C GLU A 29 2.36 10.24 8.50
N CYS A 30 2.76 9.09 9.04
CA CYS A 30 1.91 7.90 9.06
C CYS A 30 0.68 8.11 9.94
N ARG A 31 0.84 8.70 11.14
CA ARG A 31 -0.27 8.91 12.09
C ARG A 31 -1.34 9.87 11.57
N ARG A 32 -0.97 10.83 10.73
CA ARG A 32 -1.93 11.75 10.08
C ARG A 32 -2.49 11.22 8.74
N GLY A 33 -2.16 9.98 8.36
CA GLY A 33 -2.67 9.34 7.14
C GLY A 33 -1.88 9.62 5.86
N THR A 34 -0.79 10.39 5.91
CA THR A 34 0.09 10.68 4.75
C THR A 34 1.22 9.66 4.67
N THR A 35 0.89 8.37 4.58
CA THR A 35 1.86 7.26 4.65
C THR A 35 2.88 7.23 3.51
N GLY A 36 2.53 7.74 2.33
CA GLY A 36 3.44 7.88 1.19
C GLY A 36 4.58 8.89 1.41
N SER A 37 4.51 9.69 2.47
CA SER A 37 5.56 10.64 2.90
C SER A 37 6.13 10.24 4.25
N CYS A 38 6.25 8.93 4.51
CA CYS A 38 6.77 8.41 5.77
C CYS A 38 8.16 9.02 6.09
N ASN A 39 8.28 9.66 7.27
CA ASN A 39 9.50 10.35 7.69
C ASN A 39 10.58 9.40 8.24
N SER A 40 10.29 8.11 8.38
CA SER A 40 11.23 7.09 8.89
C SER A 40 11.91 6.29 7.78
N VAL A 41 11.64 6.62 6.52
CA VAL A 41 12.26 6.02 5.33
C VAL A 41 12.68 7.13 4.38
N PRO A 42 13.60 6.87 3.44
CA PRO A 42 13.95 7.85 2.42
C PRO A 42 12.74 8.27 1.58
N LEU A 43 12.85 9.46 0.99
CA LEU A 43 11.86 9.94 0.03
C LEU A 43 11.71 8.94 -1.12
N MET A 44 10.47 8.73 -1.58
CA MET A 44 10.14 7.77 -2.65
C MET A 44 10.47 6.30 -2.33
N ALA A 45 10.61 5.93 -1.06
CA ALA A 45 10.74 4.53 -0.63
C ALA A 45 9.54 3.69 -1.07
N MET A 46 9.71 2.98 -2.18
CA MET A 46 8.70 2.15 -2.82
C MET A 46 9.32 0.84 -3.29
N TYR A 47 8.54 -0.23 -3.24
CA TYR A 47 8.93 -1.50 -3.83
C TYR A 47 9.24 -1.34 -5.32
N GLY A 48 10.32 -1.95 -5.79
CA GLY A 48 10.79 -1.88 -7.17
C GLY A 48 11.52 -0.59 -7.56
N MET A 49 11.63 0.40 -6.65
CA MET A 49 12.21 1.71 -6.94
C MET A 49 13.49 2.00 -6.14
N GLY A 50 14.21 0.95 -5.74
CA GLY A 50 15.43 1.05 -4.91
C GLY A 50 16.43 2.12 -5.35
N PRO A 51 16.79 2.22 -6.65
CA PRO A 51 17.71 3.24 -7.15
C PRO A 51 17.22 4.69 -6.96
N LEU A 52 15.90 4.93 -6.95
CA LEU A 52 15.36 6.27 -6.72
C LEU A 52 15.35 6.65 -5.24
N ALA A 53 15.03 5.69 -4.38
CA ALA A 53 14.89 5.92 -2.94
C ALA A 53 16.22 5.80 -2.18
N GLY A 54 17.24 5.15 -2.75
CA GLY A 54 18.42 4.72 -2.00
C GLY A 54 18.10 3.67 -0.92
N LEU A 55 16.95 3.01 -1.02
CA LEU A 55 16.50 1.94 -0.13
C LEU A 55 15.91 0.82 -0.98
N ASP A 56 16.57 -0.33 -1.02
CA ASP A 56 16.06 -1.51 -1.71
C ASP A 56 15.09 -2.28 -0.80
N GLY A 57 13.79 -2.16 -1.09
CA GLY A 57 12.74 -2.95 -0.46
C GLY A 57 12.43 -4.25 -1.18
N GLY A 58 13.14 -4.59 -2.27
CA GLY A 58 12.74 -5.62 -3.21
C GLY A 58 11.64 -5.16 -4.16
N GLY A 59 11.13 -6.08 -4.98
CA GLY A 59 10.05 -5.82 -5.94
C GLY A 59 9.07 -6.98 -6.04
N PHE A 60 7.89 -6.72 -6.59
CA PHE A 60 6.81 -7.71 -6.68
C PHE A 60 6.92 -8.66 -7.87
N MET A 61 7.91 -8.49 -8.75
CA MET A 61 8.30 -9.49 -9.76
C MET A 61 9.24 -10.54 -9.14
N ALA A 62 8.79 -11.16 -8.06
CA ALA A 62 9.51 -12.17 -7.29
C ALA A 62 8.54 -13.07 -6.52
N ASP A 63 8.95 -14.30 -6.23
CA ASP A 63 8.13 -15.25 -5.44
C ASP A 63 8.04 -14.86 -3.96
N LEU A 64 9.04 -14.11 -3.48
CA LEU A 64 9.13 -13.64 -2.10
C LEU A 64 9.61 -12.20 -2.09
N VAL A 65 9.02 -11.40 -1.21
CA VAL A 65 9.36 -9.99 -1.02
C VAL A 65 9.49 -9.70 0.48
N PRO A 66 10.55 -9.01 0.94
CA PRO A 66 10.64 -8.61 2.34
C PRO A 66 9.64 -7.49 2.64
N VAL A 67 8.93 -7.59 3.76
CA VAL A 67 7.98 -6.54 4.20
C VAL A 67 8.49 -5.90 5.48
N PRO A 68 9.26 -4.79 5.41
CA PRO A 68 9.59 -4.02 6.59
C PRO A 68 8.31 -3.42 7.18
N TYR A 69 8.27 -3.27 8.50
CA TYR A 69 7.10 -2.74 9.22
C TYR A 69 5.81 -3.52 8.93
N ALA A 70 5.90 -4.86 8.88
CA ALA A 70 4.79 -5.74 8.53
C ALA A 70 3.47 -5.45 9.28
N ASP A 71 3.52 -5.09 10.57
CA ASP A 71 2.32 -4.70 11.34
C ASP A 71 1.60 -3.45 10.79
N ALA A 72 2.32 -2.55 10.12
CA ALA A 72 1.76 -1.35 9.52
C ALA A 72 1.40 -1.56 8.03
N MET A 73 2.14 -2.45 7.35
CA MET A 73 2.11 -2.59 5.90
C MET A 73 1.22 -3.73 5.42
N LEU A 74 1.09 -4.82 6.18
CA LEU A 74 0.26 -5.95 5.77
C LEU A 74 -1.21 -5.67 6.07
N VAL A 75 -2.02 -5.68 5.01
CA VAL A 75 -3.46 -5.51 5.09
C VAL A 75 -4.12 -6.82 4.69
N ALA A 76 -4.94 -7.39 5.57
CA ALA A 76 -5.71 -8.58 5.24
C ALA A 76 -6.68 -8.30 4.07
N VAL A 77 -6.79 -9.25 3.14
CA VAL A 77 -7.79 -9.15 2.07
C VAL A 77 -9.19 -9.20 2.70
N PRO A 78 -10.06 -8.19 2.47
CA PRO A 78 -11.42 -8.20 2.98
C PRO A 78 -12.19 -9.43 2.49
N ALA A 79 -12.96 -10.06 3.39
CA ALA A 79 -13.77 -11.24 3.06
C ALA A 79 -14.86 -10.98 1.99
N SER A 80 -15.21 -9.72 1.76
CA SER A 80 -16.14 -9.30 0.71
C SER A 80 -15.56 -9.38 -0.71
N ILE A 81 -14.24 -9.53 -0.84
CA ILE A 81 -13.57 -9.63 -2.15
C ILE A 81 -13.47 -11.10 -2.53
N ASN A 82 -13.87 -11.41 -3.77
CA ASN A 82 -13.76 -12.75 -4.31
C ASN A 82 -12.29 -13.22 -4.28
N PRO A 83 -11.94 -14.30 -3.55
CA PRO A 83 -10.56 -14.76 -3.46
C PRO A 83 -10.01 -15.26 -4.80
N SER A 84 -10.87 -15.58 -5.77
CA SER A 84 -10.47 -16.02 -7.11
C SER A 84 -10.33 -14.86 -8.10
N ASP A 85 -10.50 -13.61 -7.68
CA ASP A 85 -10.30 -12.42 -8.52
C ASP A 85 -8.92 -11.80 -8.25
N PRO A 86 -7.88 -12.19 -9.01
CA PRO A 86 -6.53 -11.67 -8.81
C PRO A 86 -6.42 -10.19 -9.17
N ILE A 87 -7.27 -9.67 -10.07
CA ILE A 87 -7.23 -8.28 -10.51
C ILE A 87 -7.72 -7.38 -9.39
N ALA A 88 -8.85 -7.71 -8.76
CA ALA A 88 -9.36 -6.97 -7.62
C ALA A 88 -8.35 -6.96 -6.47
N ILE A 89 -7.78 -8.13 -6.12
CA ILE A 89 -6.80 -8.24 -5.02
C ILE A 89 -5.53 -7.45 -5.32
N ALA A 90 -4.97 -7.58 -6.52
CA ALA A 90 -3.76 -6.85 -6.91
C ALA A 90 -3.99 -5.34 -6.96
N SER A 91 -5.18 -4.88 -7.33
CA SER A 91 -5.51 -3.46 -7.41
C SER A 91 -5.56 -2.76 -6.04
N LEU A 92 -5.71 -3.51 -4.94
CA LEU A 92 -5.78 -2.97 -3.57
C LEU A 92 -4.44 -2.39 -3.07
N SER A 93 -3.31 -2.80 -3.64
CA SER A 93 -1.98 -2.33 -3.19
C SER A 93 -1.54 -1.00 -3.81
N GLY A 94 -2.13 -0.62 -4.94
CA GLY A 94 -1.70 0.55 -5.73
C GLY A 94 -2.87 1.31 -6.34
N ASN A 95 -3.44 0.79 -7.41
CA ASN A 95 -4.43 1.50 -8.24
C ASN A 95 -5.62 2.06 -7.45
N ILE A 96 -6.24 1.25 -6.60
CA ILE A 96 -7.40 1.66 -5.80
C ILE A 96 -7.01 2.74 -4.77
N PRO A 97 -5.97 2.54 -3.92
CA PRO A 97 -5.48 3.59 -3.04
C PRO A 97 -5.09 4.90 -3.74
N ASP A 98 -4.44 4.81 -4.90
CA ASP A 98 -3.99 6.00 -5.63
C ASP A 98 -5.16 6.76 -6.26
N ALA A 99 -6.13 6.04 -6.83
CA ALA A 99 -7.38 6.64 -7.30
C ALA A 99 -8.12 7.30 -6.14
N TRP A 100 -8.24 6.64 -4.99
CA TRP A 100 -8.86 7.20 -3.80
C TRP A 100 -8.14 8.47 -3.31
N ARG A 101 -6.81 8.50 -3.31
CA ARG A 101 -6.05 9.70 -2.94
C ARG A 101 -6.31 10.88 -3.87
N ALA A 102 -6.52 10.61 -5.16
CA ALA A 102 -6.79 11.66 -6.14
C ALA A 102 -8.19 12.28 -5.98
N VAL A 103 -9.20 11.49 -5.61
CA VAL A 103 -10.61 11.96 -5.58
C VAL A 103 -11.24 12.04 -4.20
N GLY A 104 -10.90 11.11 -3.30
CA GLY A 104 -11.54 10.92 -2.00
C GLY A 104 -11.51 12.15 -1.10
N PRO A 105 -10.35 12.80 -0.89
CA PRO A 105 -10.26 14.02 -0.10
C PRO A 105 -11.12 15.17 -0.62
N PHE A 106 -11.37 15.22 -1.93
CA PHE A 106 -12.10 16.30 -2.62
C PHE A 106 -13.54 15.92 -2.96
N LYS A 107 -14.05 14.79 -2.47
CA LYS A 107 -15.37 14.25 -2.87
C LYS A 107 -16.53 15.24 -2.73
N ASN A 108 -16.46 16.12 -1.71
CA ASN A 108 -17.50 17.12 -1.46
C ASN A 108 -17.41 18.29 -2.45
N ASP A 109 -16.19 18.70 -2.80
CA ASP A 109 -15.95 19.77 -3.76
C ASP A 109 -16.29 19.32 -5.19
N LEU A 110 -16.16 18.01 -5.45
CA LEU A 110 -16.47 17.38 -6.73
C LEU A 110 -17.95 16.98 -6.87
N SER A 111 -18.78 17.13 -5.84
CA SER A 111 -20.18 16.72 -5.89
C SER A 111 -20.95 17.57 -6.92
N GLY A 112 -21.33 16.96 -8.04
CA GLY A 112 -22.01 17.62 -9.16
C GLY A 112 -21.12 17.94 -10.37
N SER A 113 -19.81 17.71 -10.27
CA SER A 113 -18.90 17.74 -11.41
C SER A 113 -18.82 16.36 -12.09
N SER A 114 -18.81 16.33 -13.42
CA SER A 114 -18.46 15.11 -14.15
C SER A 114 -17.02 14.71 -13.81
N PRO A 115 -16.74 13.42 -13.56
CA PRO A 115 -15.36 13.00 -13.28
C PRO A 115 -14.47 13.42 -14.46
N PRO A 116 -13.31 14.04 -14.21
CA PRO A 116 -12.40 14.41 -15.27
C PRO A 116 -11.91 13.13 -15.96
N THR A 117 -12.33 12.93 -17.21
CA THR A 117 -11.79 11.89 -18.07
C THR A 117 -10.42 12.33 -18.56
N VAL A 118 -9.35 11.79 -17.97
CA VAL A 118 -8.00 11.92 -18.53
C VAL A 118 -7.72 10.67 -19.34
N GLY A 119 -7.75 10.81 -20.67
CA GLY A 119 -7.42 9.76 -21.62
C GLY A 119 -7.32 10.33 -23.03
N SER A 120 -6.14 10.18 -23.63
CA SER A 120 -5.88 10.27 -25.07
C SER A 120 -6.32 8.99 -25.78
#